data_AF-A0A316N7B3-F1
#
_entry.id   AF-A0A316N7B3-F1
#
_cell.length_a   1.000
_cell.length_b   1.000
_cell.length_c   1.000
_cell.angle_alpha   90.00
_cell.angle_beta   90.00
_cell.angle_gamma   90.00
#
_symmetry.space_group_name_H-M   'P 1'
#
loop_
_entity.id
_entity.type
_entity.pdbx_description
1 polymer ?
#
loop_
_entity_poly.entity_id
_entity_poly.type
_entity_poly.pdbx_seq_one_letter_code
_entity_poly.pdbx_strand_id
1 'polypeptide(L)'
;MREDINLTDDELVDLILYGLQKNYVSLRLIHHFPIYCAIEKYRQLSTLVEKEYDRKLTTFQYASCLLIALSENRIIKDREINASFAFDTVIKMCETPYDYSDYGVRCLLLLNQIDFKTAFQNYLESYLIFKNELIENLLSMKHQPLDYALSLKMFYQMSLHCLERDRDKLENFGNCRSKDKTLSFENI
;
A
#
# COMPACT_ATOMS: atom_id res chain seq x y z
N MET A 1 7.47 20.27 3.45
CA MET A 1 8.16 19.31 4.34
C MET A 1 7.21 19.03 5.48
N ARG A 2 6.71 17.79 5.64
CA ARG A 2 5.77 17.48 6.73
C ARG A 2 6.60 17.20 7.98
N GLU A 3 6.38 17.96 9.05
CA GLU A 3 7.08 17.75 10.32
C GLU A 3 6.61 16.48 11.02
N ASP A 4 5.39 16.00 10.72
CA ASP A 4 4.86 14.76 11.26
C ASP A 4 4.19 13.89 10.18
N ILE A 5 4.61 12.63 10.10
CA ILE A 5 4.04 11.61 9.19
C ILE A 5 3.10 10.68 9.99
N ASN A 6 3.04 10.83 11.31
CA ASN A 6 2.07 10.15 12.13
C ASN A 6 0.66 10.53 11.71
N LEU A 7 -0.13 9.51 11.37
CA LEU A 7 -1.56 9.66 11.14
C LEU A 7 -2.24 10.04 12.46
N THR A 8 -3.26 10.88 12.40
CA THR A 8 -4.20 11.12 13.49
C THR A 8 -5.10 9.90 13.70
N ASP A 9 -5.81 9.83 14.83
CA ASP A 9 -6.75 8.73 15.07
C ASP A 9 -7.91 8.75 14.07
N ASP A 10 -8.36 9.93 13.64
CA ASP A 10 -9.38 10.07 12.60
C ASP A 10 -8.88 9.54 11.24
N GLU A 11 -7.65 9.89 10.84
CA GLU A 11 -7.04 9.36 9.61
C GLU A 11 -6.88 7.83 9.66
N LEU A 12 -6.57 7.25 10.84
CA LEU A 12 -6.51 5.80 11.03
C LEU A 12 -7.89 5.15 10.93
N VAL A 13 -8.91 5.76 11.53
CA VAL A 13 -10.30 5.28 11.44
C VAL A 13 -10.78 5.32 9.99
N ASP A 14 -10.48 6.38 9.23
CA ASP A 14 -10.84 6.48 7.81
C ASP A 14 -10.20 5.37 6.97
N LEU A 15 -8.92 5.05 7.22
CA LEU A 15 -8.24 3.92 6.57
C LEU A 15 -8.91 2.58 6.91
N ILE A 16 -9.25 2.36 8.19
CA ILE A 16 -9.94 1.14 8.64
C ILE A 16 -11.33 1.03 7.97
N LEU A 17 -12.09 2.12 7.92
CA LEU A 17 -13.39 2.15 7.24
C LEU A 17 -13.25 1.84 5.75
N TYR A 18 -12.21 2.39 5.09
CA TYR A 18 -11.90 2.05 3.70
C TYR A 18 -11.65 0.55 3.53
N GLY A 19 -10.80 -0.05 4.37
CA GLY A 19 -10.50 -1.49 4.29
C GLY A 19 -11.75 -2.36 4.48
N LEU A 20 -12.61 -2.00 5.43
CA LEU A 20 -13.88 -2.69 5.70
C LEU A 20 -14.81 -2.64 4.50
N GLN A 21 -14.95 -1.46 3.89
CA GLN A 21 -15.76 -1.26 2.67
C GLN A 21 -15.21 -2.07 1.51
N LYS A 22 -13.88 -2.06 1.31
CA LYS A 22 -13.24 -2.80 0.21
C LYS A 22 -13.50 -4.31 0.33
N ASN A 23 -13.58 -4.83 1.55
CA ASN A 23 -13.82 -6.26 1.82
C ASN A 23 -15.30 -6.61 1.98
N TYR A 24 -16.22 -5.68 1.69
CA TYR A 24 -17.67 -5.89 1.83
C TYR A 24 -18.08 -6.40 3.22
N VAL A 25 -17.37 -5.96 4.26
CA VAL A 25 -17.59 -6.42 5.63
C VAL A 25 -18.87 -5.77 6.17
N SER A 26 -19.83 -6.60 6.58
CA SER A 26 -21.03 -6.10 7.24
C SER A 26 -20.68 -5.48 8.59
N LEU A 27 -21.21 -4.30 8.88
CA LEU A 27 -21.04 -3.61 10.18
C LEU A 27 -21.45 -4.50 11.37
N ARG A 28 -22.36 -5.45 11.16
CA ARG A 28 -22.80 -6.41 12.19
C ARG A 28 -21.71 -7.40 12.63
N LEU A 29 -20.68 -7.57 11.81
CA LEU A 29 -19.56 -8.50 12.04
C LEU A 29 -18.35 -7.79 12.66
N ILE A 30 -18.43 -6.48 12.89
CA ILE A 30 -17.34 -5.66 13.39
C ILE A 30 -17.41 -5.57 14.90
N HIS A 31 -16.29 -5.84 15.56
CA HIS A 31 -16.11 -5.56 16.96
C HIS A 31 -15.45 -4.17 17.13
N HIS A 32 -16.19 -3.21 17.69
CA HIS A 32 -15.69 -1.83 17.85
C HIS A 32 -14.53 -1.70 18.83
N PHE A 33 -14.55 -2.43 19.96
CA PHE A 33 -13.48 -2.37 20.96
C PHE A 33 -12.10 -2.77 20.38
N PRO A 34 -11.98 -3.86 19.60
CA PRO A 34 -10.78 -4.19 18.83
C PRO A 34 -10.21 -3.09 17.93
N ILE A 35 -11.03 -2.16 17.41
CA ILE A 35 -10.53 -1.05 16.59
C ILE A 35 -9.65 -0.13 17.44
N TYR A 36 -10.11 0.23 18.64
CA TYR A 36 -9.33 1.05 19.57
C TYR A 36 -8.05 0.34 20.02
N CYS A 37 -8.14 -0.97 20.32
CA CYS A 37 -6.96 -1.77 20.67
C CYS A 37 -5.96 -1.86 19.51
N ALA A 38 -6.43 -1.92 18.26
CA ALA A 38 -5.57 -1.91 17.08
C ALA A 38 -4.86 -0.56 16.92
N ILE A 39 -5.56 0.56 17.09
CA ILE A 39 -4.95 1.90 17.02
C ILE A 39 -3.88 2.05 18.12
N GLU A 40 -4.20 1.68 19.36
CA GLU A 40 -3.24 1.74 20.47
C GLU A 40 -2.00 0.88 20.20
N LYS A 41 -2.21 -0.36 19.73
CA LYS A 41 -1.11 -1.26 19.36
C LYS A 41 -0.27 -0.72 18.21
N TYR A 42 -0.88 -0.12 17.20
CA TYR A 42 -0.16 0.54 16.10
C TYR A 42 0.78 1.63 16.65
N ARG A 43 0.32 2.46 17.60
CA ARG A 43 1.18 3.48 18.25
C ARG A 43 2.34 2.85 19.00
N GLN A 44 2.07 1.83 19.82
CA GLN A 44 3.09 1.14 20.60
C GLN A 44 4.17 0.52 19.70
N LEU A 45 3.77 -0.18 18.63
CA LEU A 45 4.68 -0.76 17.66
C LEU A 45 5.49 0.32 16.93
N SER A 46 4.83 1.38 16.48
CA SER A 46 5.50 2.48 15.77
C SER A 46 6.56 3.14 16.65
N THR A 47 6.23 3.49 17.89
CA THR A 47 7.18 4.07 18.84
C THR A 47 8.34 3.13 19.16
N LEU A 48 8.08 1.82 19.26
CA LEU A 48 9.14 0.83 19.48
C LEU A 48 10.14 0.80 18.32
N VAL A 49 9.63 0.76 17.09
CA VAL A 49 10.47 0.73 15.88
C VAL A 49 11.20 2.07 15.69
N GLU A 50 10.57 3.21 15.96
CA GLU A 50 11.23 4.52 15.91
C GLU A 50 12.45 4.59 16.83
N LYS A 51 12.32 4.05 18.05
CA LYS A 51 13.42 3.97 19.02
C LYS A 51 14.54 3.06 18.54
N GLU A 52 14.21 1.92 17.92
CA GLU A 52 15.21 0.99 17.39
C GLU A 52 16.02 1.61 16.26
N TYR A 53 15.39 2.40 15.40
CA TYR A 53 16.03 3.04 14.26
C TYR A 53 16.61 4.43 14.55
N ASP A 54 16.36 4.99 15.74
CA ASP A 54 16.70 6.35 16.14
C ASP A 54 16.29 7.41 15.10
N ARG A 55 15.09 7.23 14.52
CA ARG A 55 14.54 8.12 13.48
C ARG A 55 13.05 7.88 13.28
N LYS A 56 12.40 8.83 12.61
CA LYS A 56 11.01 8.68 12.14
C LYS A 56 10.87 7.52 11.14
N LEU A 57 9.70 6.89 11.09
CA LEU A 57 9.48 5.78 10.15
C LEU A 57 9.10 6.27 8.76
N THR A 58 9.37 5.42 7.76
CA THR A 58 8.80 5.56 6.42
C THR A 58 7.33 5.15 6.42
N THR A 59 6.57 5.52 5.39
CA THR A 59 5.18 5.07 5.26
C THR A 59 5.08 3.54 5.27
N PHE A 60 6.02 2.84 4.62
CA PHE A 60 6.02 1.38 4.57
C PHE A 60 6.25 0.72 5.93
N GLN A 61 7.07 1.34 6.78
CA GLN A 61 7.31 0.88 8.15
C GLN A 61 6.09 1.13 9.04
N TYR A 62 5.45 2.30 8.97
CA TYR A 62 4.19 2.54 9.67
C TYR A 62 3.08 1.60 9.17
N ALA A 63 2.98 1.40 7.86
CA ALA A 63 2.00 0.49 7.26
C ALA A 63 2.18 -0.95 7.74
N SER A 64 3.42 -1.41 7.91
CA SER A 64 3.70 -2.70 8.53
C SER A 64 3.22 -2.77 9.99
N CYS A 65 3.51 -1.75 10.80
CA CYS A 65 3.03 -1.70 12.18
C CYS A 65 1.50 -1.76 12.24
N LEU A 66 0.83 -1.05 11.32
CA LEU A 66 -0.63 -1.05 11.23
C LEU A 66 -1.17 -2.42 10.77
N LEU A 67 -0.52 -3.07 9.81
CA LEU A 67 -0.88 -4.41 9.32
C LEU A 67 -0.91 -5.42 10.48
N ILE A 68 0.15 -5.44 11.28
CA ILE A 68 0.27 -6.33 12.44
C ILE A 68 -0.79 -5.98 13.48
N ALA A 69 -0.96 -4.70 13.79
CA ALA A 69 -1.93 -4.26 14.79
C ALA A 69 -3.37 -4.65 14.43
N LEU A 70 -3.77 -4.49 13.17
CA LEU A 70 -5.09 -4.88 12.66
C LEU A 70 -5.27 -6.40 12.62
N SER A 71 -4.22 -7.12 12.21
CA SER A 71 -4.22 -8.58 12.15
C SER A 71 -4.43 -9.22 13.52
N GLU A 72 -3.69 -8.74 14.53
CA GLU A 72 -3.68 -9.37 15.85
C GLU A 72 -4.92 -9.04 16.70
N ASN A 73 -5.50 -7.86 16.52
CA ASN A 73 -6.66 -7.44 17.31
C ASN A 73 -8.00 -8.04 16.85
N ARG A 74 -8.04 -8.71 15.69
CA ARG A 74 -9.22 -9.44 15.18
C ARG A 74 -10.52 -8.63 15.22
N ILE A 75 -10.51 -7.49 14.54
CA ILE A 75 -11.71 -6.65 14.34
C ILE A 75 -12.84 -7.47 13.72
N ILE A 76 -12.48 -8.44 12.86
CA ILE A 76 -13.35 -9.45 12.28
C ILE A 76 -12.94 -10.82 12.81
N LYS A 77 -13.92 -11.65 13.19
CA LYS A 77 -13.67 -12.98 13.79
C LYS A 77 -13.00 -13.95 12.83
N ASP A 78 -13.39 -13.91 11.56
CA ASP A 78 -12.78 -14.72 10.50
C ASP A 78 -11.36 -14.21 10.21
N ARG A 79 -10.37 -15.09 10.30
CA ARG A 79 -8.96 -14.71 10.21
C ARG A 79 -8.54 -14.31 8.80
N GLU A 80 -9.04 -15.00 7.78
CA GLU A 80 -8.71 -14.72 6.38
C GLU A 80 -9.34 -13.39 5.95
N ILE A 81 -10.61 -13.18 6.33
CA ILE A 81 -11.28 -11.91 6.07
C ILE A 81 -10.59 -10.76 6.83
N ASN A 82 -10.22 -10.97 8.10
CA ASN A 82 -9.49 -9.96 8.88
C ASN A 82 -8.12 -9.64 8.26
N ALA A 83 -7.39 -10.64 7.77
CA ALA A 83 -6.10 -10.45 7.09
C ALA A 83 -6.25 -9.70 5.76
N SER A 84 -7.26 -10.05 4.94
CA SER A 84 -7.57 -9.34 3.70
C SER A 84 -7.99 -7.89 3.96
N PHE A 85 -8.78 -7.66 5.00
CA PHE A 85 -9.14 -6.33 5.49
C PHE A 85 -7.91 -5.52 5.90
N ALA A 86 -7.03 -6.09 6.72
CA ALA A 86 -5.82 -5.44 7.16
C ALA A 86 -4.91 -5.08 5.97
N PHE A 87 -4.78 -6.00 5.00
CA PHE A 87 -4.04 -5.76 3.76
C PHE A 87 -4.59 -4.56 2.99
N ASP A 88 -5.89 -4.54 2.64
CA ASP A 88 -6.45 -3.45 1.84
C ASP A 88 -6.39 -2.09 2.58
N THR A 89 -6.45 -2.12 3.92
CA THR A 89 -6.25 -0.93 4.77
C THR A 89 -4.85 -0.35 4.61
N VAL A 90 -3.81 -1.18 4.70
CA VAL A 90 -2.42 -0.71 4.64
C VAL A 90 -1.96 -0.41 3.22
N ILE A 91 -2.50 -1.08 2.21
CA ILE A 91 -2.28 -0.72 0.81
C ILE A 91 -2.79 0.69 0.54
N LYS A 92 -3.96 1.06 1.09
CA LYS A 92 -4.48 2.43 0.97
C LYS A 92 -3.55 3.46 1.60
N MET A 93 -2.98 3.15 2.76
CA MET A 93 -1.98 4.01 3.41
C MET A 93 -0.74 4.23 2.52
N CYS A 94 -0.31 3.21 1.79
CA CYS A 94 0.85 3.26 0.89
C CYS A 94 0.63 4.04 -0.41
N GLU A 95 -0.58 4.52 -0.70
CA GLU A 95 -0.86 5.33 -1.91
C GLU A 95 -0.25 6.73 -1.86
N THR A 96 0.10 7.23 -0.66
CA THR A 96 0.77 8.52 -0.46
C THR A 96 2.06 8.35 0.36
N PRO A 97 3.08 7.68 -0.19
CA PRO A 97 4.20 7.21 0.61
C PRO A 97 5.27 8.27 0.84
N TYR A 98 5.86 8.24 2.03
CA TYR A 98 7.06 8.97 2.40
C TYR A 98 8.21 7.98 2.61
N ASP A 99 9.39 8.30 2.11
CA ASP A 99 10.60 7.52 2.28
C ASP A 99 11.84 8.42 2.39
N TYR A 100 12.93 7.87 2.90
CA TYR A 100 14.18 8.60 3.03
C TYR A 100 14.84 8.80 1.66
N SER A 101 15.32 10.02 1.40
CA SER A 101 16.13 10.27 0.20
C SER A 101 17.49 9.58 0.31
N ASP A 102 17.92 8.96 -0.79
CA ASP A 102 19.27 8.37 -0.90
C ASP A 102 20.39 9.44 -0.99
N TYR A 103 20.03 10.72 -1.22
CA TYR A 103 20.98 11.81 -1.44
C TYR A 103 21.11 12.75 -0.24
N GLY A 104 22.24 12.64 0.48
CA GLY A 104 22.89 13.73 1.23
C GLY A 104 22.28 14.16 2.56
N VAL A 105 20.96 14.12 2.73
CA VAL A 105 20.28 14.45 4.00
C VAL A 105 19.20 13.42 4.24
N ARG A 106 19.24 12.72 5.38
CA ARG A 106 18.22 11.71 5.79
C ARG A 106 16.91 12.39 6.17
N CYS A 107 16.26 13.03 5.20
CA CYS A 107 14.93 13.62 5.34
C CYS A 107 13.89 12.72 4.67
N LEU A 108 12.70 12.67 5.26
CA LEU A 108 11.56 11.98 4.67
C LEU A 108 10.97 12.85 3.56
N LEU A 109 10.94 12.31 2.35
CA LEU A 109 10.38 12.94 1.17
C LEU A 109 9.12 12.22 0.75
N LEU A 110 8.12 13.01 0.33
CA LEU A 110 6.94 12.49 -0.34
C LEU A 110 7.37 11.90 -1.69
N LEU A 111 7.06 10.62 -1.91
CA LEU A 111 7.24 9.97 -3.18
C LEU A 111 6.02 10.19 -4.09
N ASN A 112 6.07 9.65 -5.31
CA ASN A 112 4.95 9.71 -6.25
C ASN A 112 3.71 9.06 -5.64
N GLN A 113 2.60 9.79 -5.62
CA GLN A 113 1.30 9.22 -5.28
C GLN A 113 0.90 8.17 -6.31
N ILE A 114 0.28 7.10 -5.83
CA ILE A 114 -0.13 5.99 -6.68
C ILE A 114 -1.53 5.53 -6.34
N ASP A 115 -2.35 5.33 -7.37
CA ASP A 115 -3.57 4.55 -7.26
C ASP A 115 -3.24 3.11 -7.66
N PHE A 116 -3.14 2.22 -6.67
CA PHE A 116 -2.80 0.81 -6.92
C PHE A 116 -3.84 0.09 -7.78
N LYS A 117 -5.11 0.48 -7.69
CA LYS A 117 -6.17 -0.12 -8.52
C LYS A 117 -5.92 0.18 -10.00
N THR A 118 -5.53 1.42 -10.31
CA THR A 118 -5.17 1.83 -11.66
C THR A 118 -3.85 1.21 -12.11
N ALA A 119 -2.81 1.21 -11.24
CA ALA A 119 -1.49 0.65 -11.56
C ALA A 119 -1.52 -0.83 -11.94
N PHE A 120 -2.42 -1.61 -11.32
CA PHE A 120 -2.56 -3.05 -11.58
C PHE A 120 -3.75 -3.41 -12.46
N GLN A 121 -4.42 -2.46 -13.13
CA GLN A 121 -5.57 -2.74 -13.98
C GLN A 121 -5.26 -3.79 -15.07
N ASN A 122 -4.06 -3.73 -15.67
CA ASN A 122 -3.59 -4.68 -16.68
C ASN A 122 -2.79 -5.85 -16.09
N TYR A 123 -2.57 -5.87 -14.77
CA TYR A 123 -1.66 -6.78 -14.06
C TYR A 123 -2.32 -7.35 -12.79
N LEU A 124 -3.63 -7.62 -12.87
CA LEU A 124 -4.44 -8.06 -11.73
C LEU A 124 -3.90 -9.34 -11.09
N GLU A 125 -3.37 -10.26 -11.90
CA GLU A 125 -2.76 -11.50 -11.40
C GLU A 125 -1.57 -11.21 -10.47
N SER A 126 -0.69 -10.28 -10.83
CA SER A 126 0.45 -9.88 -9.99
C SER A 126 0.00 -9.24 -8.68
N TYR A 127 -1.06 -8.41 -8.72
CA TYR A 127 -1.67 -7.85 -7.52
C TYR A 127 -2.19 -8.95 -6.58
N LEU A 128 -2.92 -9.93 -7.14
CA LEU A 128 -3.52 -11.01 -6.37
C LEU A 128 -2.46 -11.96 -5.78
N ILE A 129 -1.39 -12.27 -6.53
CA ILE A 129 -0.26 -13.05 -6.03
C ILE A 129 0.35 -12.36 -4.81
N PHE A 130 0.70 -11.08 -4.93
CA PHE A 130 1.28 -10.33 -3.81
C PHE A 130 0.33 -10.27 -2.60
N LYS A 131 -0.96 -10.00 -2.84
CA LYS A 131 -1.98 -9.98 -1.78
C LYS A 131 -2.05 -11.32 -1.04
N ASN A 132 -2.12 -12.42 -1.79
CA ASN A 132 -2.25 -13.76 -1.21
C ASN A 132 -0.99 -14.17 -0.44
N GLU A 133 0.20 -13.94 -1.01
CA GLU A 133 1.47 -14.22 -0.32
C GLU A 133 1.57 -13.45 1.00
N LEU A 134 1.22 -12.16 1.00
CA LEU A 134 1.28 -11.34 2.21
C LEU A 134 0.26 -11.80 3.26
N ILE A 135 -0.96 -12.18 2.85
CA ILE A 135 -1.98 -12.75 3.74
C ILE A 135 -1.52 -14.09 4.32
N GLU A 136 -1.00 -15.01 3.50
CA GLU A 136 -0.47 -16.30 3.98
C GLU A 136 0.65 -16.10 4.99
N ASN A 137 1.58 -15.19 4.70
CA ASN A 137 2.66 -14.84 5.61
C ASN A 137 2.13 -14.28 6.94
N LEU A 138 1.12 -13.42 6.89
CA LEU A 138 0.45 -12.85 8.07
C LEU A 138 -0.24 -13.94 8.91
N LEU A 139 -0.92 -14.89 8.26
CA LEU A 139 -1.61 -15.99 8.94
C LEU A 139 -0.64 -17.01 9.53
N SER A 140 0.56 -17.15 8.95
CA SER A 140 1.60 -18.06 9.46
C SER A 140 2.28 -17.56 10.75
N MET A 141 2.15 -16.27 11.09
CA MET A 141 2.76 -15.61 12.26
C MET A 141 4.30 -15.78 12.36
N LYS A 142 4.99 -15.97 11.23
CA LYS A 142 6.44 -16.24 11.21
C LYS A 142 7.34 -15.00 11.04
N HIS A 143 6.76 -13.83 10.81
CA HIS A 143 7.51 -12.66 10.32
C HIS A 143 7.53 -11.48 11.29
N GLN A 144 8.65 -10.76 11.26
CA GLN A 144 8.84 -9.54 12.03
C GLN A 144 8.22 -8.35 11.27
N PRO A 145 7.86 -7.24 11.95
CA PRO A 145 7.35 -6.03 11.31
C PRO A 145 8.19 -5.57 10.10
N LEU A 146 9.51 -5.71 10.15
CA LEU A 146 10.37 -5.20 9.09
C LEU A 146 10.26 -5.97 7.76
N ASP A 147 9.88 -7.24 7.81
CA ASP A 147 9.70 -8.06 6.60
C ASP A 147 8.54 -7.54 5.74
N TYR A 148 7.45 -7.12 6.40
CA TYR A 148 6.30 -6.53 5.71
C TYR A 148 6.62 -5.14 5.15
N ALA A 149 7.43 -4.34 5.85
CA ALA A 149 7.80 -3.01 5.38
C ALA A 149 8.57 -3.08 4.05
N LEU A 150 9.52 -4.02 3.93
CA LEU A 150 10.25 -4.26 2.69
C LEU A 150 9.30 -4.74 1.58
N SER A 151 8.42 -5.69 1.88
CA SER A 151 7.44 -6.22 0.92
C SER A 151 6.54 -5.13 0.35
N LEU A 152 6.03 -4.24 1.21
CA LEU A 152 5.20 -3.10 0.81
C LEU A 152 5.98 -2.09 -0.05
N LYS A 153 7.25 -1.83 0.28
CA LYS A 153 8.11 -0.94 -0.53
C LYS A 153 8.38 -1.53 -1.91
N MET A 154 8.68 -2.83 -2.00
CA MET A 154 8.89 -3.51 -3.28
C MET A 154 7.62 -3.51 -4.13
N PHE A 155 6.45 -3.70 -3.51
CA PHE A 155 5.17 -3.62 -4.19
C PHE A 155 4.88 -2.23 -4.77
N TYR A 156 5.20 -1.18 -4.01
CA TYR A 156 5.15 0.19 -4.50
C TYR A 156 6.08 0.41 -5.71
N GLN A 157 7.34 -0.05 -5.65
CA GLN A 157 8.26 0.07 -6.78
C GLN A 157 7.77 -0.69 -8.02
N MET A 158 7.23 -1.89 -7.85
CA MET A 158 6.61 -2.66 -8.92
C MET A 158 5.45 -1.91 -9.57
N SER A 159 4.61 -1.26 -8.77
CA SER A 159 3.46 -0.51 -9.27
C SER A 159 3.87 0.72 -10.10
N LEU A 160 4.96 1.41 -9.73
CA LEU A 160 5.54 2.47 -10.56
C LEU A 160 6.01 1.94 -11.92
N HIS A 161 6.73 0.82 -11.91
CA HIS A 161 7.20 0.18 -13.14
C HIS A 161 6.05 -0.27 -14.05
N CYS A 162 4.95 -0.77 -13.47
CA CYS A 162 3.73 -1.09 -14.23
C CYS A 162 3.15 0.14 -14.94
N LEU A 163 3.08 1.29 -14.26
CA LEU A 163 2.59 2.55 -14.83
C LEU A 163 3.51 3.09 -15.93
N GLU A 164 4.83 3.05 -15.72
CA GLU A 164 5.82 3.46 -16.70
C GLU A 164 5.72 2.62 -17.98
N ARG A 165 5.65 1.28 -17.83
CA ARG A 165 5.50 0.38 -18.97
C ARG A 165 4.22 0.63 -19.77
N ASP A 166 3.11 0.93 -19.09
CA ASP A 166 1.84 1.22 -19.76
C ASP A 166 1.86 2.58 -20.47
N ARG A 167 2.56 3.58 -19.91
CA ARG A 167 2.83 4.85 -20.58
C ARG A 167 3.67 4.65 -21.85
N ASP A 168 4.76 3.89 -21.76
CA ASP A 168 5.65 3.62 -22.91
C ASP A 168 4.92 2.89 -24.03
N LYS A 169 4.04 1.93 -23.71
CA LYS A 169 3.18 1.27 -24.71
C LYS A 169 2.31 2.30 -25.43
N LEU A 170 1.65 3.19 -24.69
CA LEU A 170 0.76 4.21 -25.28
C LEU A 170 1.54 5.20 -26.16
N GLU A 171 2.71 5.66 -25.73
CA GLU A 171 3.57 6.54 -26.52
C GLU A 171 4.03 5.87 -27.82
N ASN A 172 4.41 4.58 -27.74
CA ASN A 172 4.77 3.80 -28.92
C ASN A 172 3.58 3.60 -29.87
N PHE A 173 2.36 3.34 -29.37
CA PHE A 173 1.16 3.28 -30.21
C PHE A 173 0.82 4.63 -30.86
N GLY A 174 0.99 5.74 -30.16
CA GLY A 174 0.80 7.09 -30.69
C GLY A 174 1.79 7.43 -31.81
N ASN A 175 3.06 7.02 -31.64
CA ASN A 175 4.11 7.21 -32.64
C ASN A 175 3.96 6.30 -33.87
N CYS A 176 3.35 5.12 -33.73
CA CYS A 176 3.02 4.28 -34.89
C CYS A 176 1.91 4.90 -35.74
N ARG A 177 0.85 5.47 -35.12
CA ARG A 177 -0.25 6.11 -35.86
C ARG A 177 0.11 7.41 -36.55
N SER A 178 1.14 8.13 -36.09
CA SER A 178 1.59 9.37 -36.74
C SER A 178 2.43 9.13 -37.99
N LYS A 179 2.94 7.90 -38.21
CA LYS A 179 3.71 7.52 -39.40
C LYS A 179 2.84 7.07 -40.59
N ASP A 180 1.54 6.85 -40.41
CA ASP A 180 0.60 6.45 -41.47
C ASP A 180 -0.03 7.63 -42.23
N LYS A 181 0.57 8.82 -42.21
CA LYS A 181 0.17 9.97 -43.04
C LYS A 181 1.18 10.25 -44.15
N THR A 182 1.33 9.31 -45.08
CA THR A 182 1.66 9.57 -46.51
C THR A 182 1.59 8.25 -47.29
N LEU A 183 0.38 7.78 -47.58
CA LEU A 183 0.12 6.97 -48.77
C LEU A 183 -0.83 7.80 -49.64
N SER A 184 -0.24 8.72 -50.41
CA SER A 184 -0.93 9.41 -51.48
C SER A 184 -1.30 8.37 -52.54
N PHE A 185 -2.58 8.01 -52.60
CA PHE A 185 -3.18 7.42 -53.78
C PHE A 185 -3.26 8.51 -54.86
N GLU A 186 -2.15 8.80 -55.51
CA GLU A 186 -2.12 9.42 -56.82
C GLU A 186 -1.33 8.49 -57.75
N ASN A 187 -2.06 7.60 -58.40
CA ASN A 187 -1.82 7.08 -59.75
C ASN A 187 -2.95 6.09 -60.09
N ILE A 188 -4.11 6.64 -60.46
CA ILE A 188 -5.04 6.04 -61.42
C ILE A 188 -5.07 6.98 -62.61
#